data_AF-A0A509B8A0-F1
#
_entry.id   AF-A0A509B8A0-F1
#
_cell.length_a   1.000
_cell.length_b   1.000
_cell.length_c   1.000
_cell.angle_alpha   90.00
_cell.angle_beta   90.00
_cell.angle_gamma   90.00
#
_symmetry.space_group_name_H-M   'P 1'
#
loop_
_entity.id
_entity.type
_entity.pdbx_description
1 polymer ?
#
loop_
_entity_poly.entity_id
_entity_poly.type
_entity_poly.pdbx_seq_one_letter_code
_entity_poly.pdbx_strand_id
1 'polypeptide(L)' 'MIKLAPAGLKDDIEMRKVYAGFVAGQIEAGSPIIALEADLMSSMAMDSVARD' A
#
# COMPACT_ATOMS: atom_id res chain seq x y z
N MET A 1 6.44 11.60 5.62
CA MET A 1 5.82 12.45 4.59
C MET A 1 5.92 11.73 3.26
N ILE A 2 4.81 11.51 2.56
CA ILE A 2 4.83 10.93 1.21
C ILE A 2 5.32 12.02 0.26
N LYS A 3 6.41 11.77 -0.46
CA LYS A 3 6.94 12.69 -1.47
C LYS A 3 6.08 12.54 -2.73
N LEU A 4 5.05 13.38 -2.83
CA LEU A 4 4.24 13.50 -4.04
C LEU A 4 4.97 14.37 -5.07
N ALA A 5 5.00 13.91 -6.31
CA ALA A 5 5.51 14.66 -7.43
C ALA A 5 4.58 15.83 -7.78
N PRO A 6 5.10 16.90 -8.39
CA PRO A 6 4.29 17.98 -8.94
C PRO A 6 3.25 17.48 -9.95
N ALA A 7 2.14 18.20 -10.09
CA ALA A 7 1.07 17.85 -11.02
C ALA A 7 1.60 17.68 -12.45
N GLY A 8 1.29 16.54 -13.07
CA GLY A 8 1.76 16.17 -14.42
C GLY A 8 3.05 15.34 -14.45
N LEU A 9 3.68 15.11 -13.30
CA LEU A 9 4.82 14.20 -13.15
C LEU A 9 4.40 12.91 -12.44
N LYS A 10 5.16 11.84 -12.65
CA LYS A 10 4.95 10.57 -11.95
C LYS A 10 5.65 10.62 -10.60
N ASP A 11 5.00 10.07 -9.58
CA ASP A 11 5.64 9.81 -8.31
C ASP A 11 6.80 8.81 -8.50
N ASP A 12 7.91 9.05 -7.81
CA ASP A 12 9.05 8.13 -7.79
C ASP A 12 8.71 6.78 -7.13
N ILE A 13 7.62 6.76 -6.33
CA ILE A 13 7.17 5.61 -5.58
C ILE A 13 5.72 5.32 -5.94
N GLU A 14 5.45 4.08 -6.33
CA GLU A 14 4.09 3.60 -6.52
C GLU A 14 3.30 3.64 -5.20
N MET A 15 2.15 4.32 -5.19
CA MET A 15 1.29 4.44 -4.00
C MET A 15 0.88 3.10 -3.40
N ARG A 16 0.84 2.04 -4.21
CA ARG A 16 0.62 0.67 -3.74
C ARG A 16 1.70 0.18 -2.78
N LYS A 17 2.97 0.47 -3.06
CA LYS A 17 4.09 0.09 -2.18
C LYS A 17 4.04 0.85 -0.86
N VAL A 18 3.61 2.11 -0.91
CA VAL A 18 3.36 2.93 0.30
C VAL A 18 2.26 2.33 1.15
N TYR A 19 1.13 1.96 0.54
CA TYR A 19 0.01 1.32 1.25
C TYR A 19 0.41 -0.03 1.85
N ALA A 20 1.07 -0.88 1.08
CA ALA A 20 1.54 -2.19 1.55
C ALA A 20 2.51 -2.05 2.73
N GLY A 21 3.47 -1.13 2.66
CA GLY A 21 4.41 -0.86 3.74
C GLY A 21 3.74 -0.32 5.00
N PHE A 22 2.73 0.55 4.84
CA PHE A 22 1.93 1.04 5.96
C PHE A 22 1.16 -0.09 6.66
N VAL A 23 0.46 -0.94 5.89
CA VAL A 23 -0.29 -2.09 6.42
C VAL A 23 0.64 -3.06 7.14
N ALA A 24 1.80 -3.39 6.54
CA ALA A 24 2.80 -4.25 7.16
C ALA A 24 3.29 -3.70 8.52
N GLY A 25 3.58 -2.40 8.61
CA GLY A 25 3.98 -1.76 9.87
C GLY A 25 2.89 -1.80 10.95
N GLN A 26 1.62 -1.64 10.56
CA GLN A 26 0.50 -1.75 11.49
C GLN A 26 0.29 -3.19 11.99
N ILE A 27 0.54 -4.20 11.14
CA ILE A 27 0.53 -5.63 11.51
C ILE A 27 1.65 -5.91 12.52
N GLU A 28 2.88 -5.47 12.25
CA GLU A 28 4.02 -5.63 13.17
C GLU A 28 3.77 -4.96 14.52
N ALA A 29 3.10 -3.80 14.52
CA ALA A 29 2.71 -3.09 15.73
C ALA A 29 1.51 -3.72 16.48
N GLY A 30 0.91 -4.79 15.97
CA GLY A 30 -0.29 -5.41 16.54
C GLY A 30 -1.51 -4.48 16.57
N SER A 31 -1.51 -3.45 15.73
CA SER A 31 -2.58 -2.46 15.70
C SER A 31 -3.82 -3.03 14.99
N PRO A 32 -5.02 -2.90 15.56
CA PRO A 32 -6.23 -3.33 14.89
C PRO A 32 -6.50 -2.41 13.70
N ILE A 33 -6.38 -2.95 12.48
CA ILE A 33 -6.65 -2.24 11.23
C ILE A 33 -7.70 -2.97 10.41
N ILE A 34 -8.46 -2.20 9.63
CA ILE A 34 -9.38 -2.73 8.62
C ILE A 34 -8.86 -2.24 7.26
N ALA A 35 -8.30 -3.17 6.48
CA ALA A 35 -7.86 -2.92 5.12
C ALA A 35 -9.01 -3.25 4.15
N LEU A 36 -9.63 -2.22 3.57
CA LEU A 36 -10.70 -2.37 2.59
C LEU A 36 -10.10 -2.28 1.19
N GLU A 37 -10.00 -3.42 0.53
CA GLU A 37 -9.71 -3.46 -0.90
C GLU A 37 -11.03 -3.37 -1.66
N ALA A 38 -11.23 -2.29 -2.41
CA ALA A 38 -12.23 -2.25 -3.44
C ALA A 38 -11.62 -2.95 -4.66
N ASP A 39 -12.14 -4.12 -4.99
CA ASP A 39 -11.70 -4.92 -6.13
C ASP A 39 -11.94 -4.17 -7.44
N LEU A 40 -10.96 -3.38 -7.85
CA LEU A 40 -10.80 -2.92 -9.22
C LEU A 40 -9.79 -3.87 -9.87
N MET A 41 -10.24 -5.12 -10.10
CA MET A 41 -9.43 -6.27 -10.50
C MET A 41 -8.29 -5.91 -11.46
N SER A 42 -7.07 -6.21 -11.02
CA SER A 42 -5.89 -6.67 -11.79
C SER A 42 -4.55 -6.09 -11.34
N SER A 43 -4.51 -5.17 -10.36
CA SER A 43 -3.25 -4.45 -10.13
C SER A 43 -2.64 -4.56 -8.74
N MET A 44 -3.36 -4.74 -7.61
CA MET A 44 -2.67 -4.81 -6.31
C MET A 44 -1.88 -6.10 -6.09
N ALA A 45 -0.56 -5.96 -5.97
CA ALA A 45 0.43 -6.99 -5.59
C ALA A 45 0.26 -7.47 -4.12
N MET A 46 -0.95 -7.90 -3.77
CA MET A 46 -1.30 -8.46 -2.47
C MET A 46 -0.69 -9.86 -2.24
N ASP A 47 -0.24 -10.54 -3.30
CA ASP A 47 0.52 -11.79 -3.23
C ASP A 47 1.78 -11.68 -2.35
N SER A 48 2.33 -10.47 -2.18
CA SER A 48 3.51 -10.24 -1.31
C SER A 48 3.19 -10.00 0.16
N VAL A 49 1.90 -9.79 0.48
CA VAL A 49 1.41 -9.46 1.83
C VAL A 49 0.84 -10.70 2.53
N ALA A 50 0.28 -11.63 1.77
CA ALA A 50 -0.15 -12.92 2.31
C ALA A 50 1.09 -13.80 2.61
N ARG A 51 1.24 -14.20 3.88
CA ARG A 51 2.12 -15.32 4.27
C ARG A 51 1.24 -16.53 4.55
N ASP A 52 1.70 -17.71 4.10
CA ASP A 52 1.15 -19.02 4.49
C ASP A 52 1.03 -19.18 6.00
#